data_AF-A0A520EQJ3-F1
#
_entry.id   AF-A0A520EQJ3-F1
#
_cell.length_a   1.000
_cell.length_b   1.000
_cell.length_c   1.000
_cell.angle_alpha   90.00
_cell.angle_beta   90.00
_cell.angle_gamma   90.00
#
_symmetry.space_group_name_H-M   'P 1'
#
loop_
_entity.id
_entity.type
_entity.pdbx_description
1 polymer ?
#
loop_
_entity_poly.entity_id
_entity_poly.type
_entity_poly.pdbx_seq_one_letter_code
_entity_poly.pdbx_strand_id
1 'polypeptide(L)' 'RRWTFNAAPSRARFLAVVALYGVTFAVQVGIYTWLYQVLPDGFWYANVAFVVAQGTATVINFLVQRFVIFKIR' A
#
# COMPACT_ATOMS: atom_id res chain seq x y z
N ARG A 1 -20.02 4.28 -19.83
CA ARG A 1 -18.74 4.42 -20.57
C ARG A 1 -17.61 4.17 -19.56
N ARG A 2 -16.89 3.04 -19.64
CA ARG A 2 -15.90 2.60 -18.62
C ARG A 2 -14.52 3.03 -19.11
N TRP A 3 -13.82 3.88 -18.35
CA TRP A 3 -12.71 4.67 -18.90
C TRP A 3 -11.30 4.16 -18.59
N THR A 4 -11.11 3.22 -17.65
CA THR A 4 -9.72 2.92 -17.22
C THR A 4 -9.17 1.58 -17.71
N PHE A 5 -9.97 0.51 -17.82
CA PHE A 5 -9.46 -0.78 -18.28
C PHE A 5 -10.54 -1.54 -19.05
N ASN A 6 -10.42 -1.62 -20.37
CA ASN A 6 -11.14 -2.58 -21.21
C ASN A 6 -10.71 -4.05 -20.92
N ALA A 7 -10.43 -4.38 -19.66
CA ALA A 7 -10.04 -5.71 -19.22
C ALA A 7 -11.28 -6.50 -18.82
N ALA A 8 -11.38 -7.75 -19.27
CA ALA A 8 -12.41 -8.67 -18.79
C ALA A 8 -12.33 -8.78 -17.25
N PRO A 9 -13.47 -8.78 -16.55
CA PRO A 9 -13.49 -8.90 -15.09
C PRO A 9 -12.80 -10.20 -14.68
N SER A 10 -11.77 -10.08 -13.84
CA SER A 10 -11.03 -11.22 -13.28
C SER A 10 -11.18 -11.21 -11.76
N ARG A 11 -11.83 -12.25 -11.23
CA ARG A 11 -11.94 -12.47 -9.78
C ARG A 11 -10.56 -12.64 -9.12
N ALA A 12 -9.58 -13.19 -9.86
CA ALA A 12 -8.22 -13.32 -9.39
C ALA A 12 -7.54 -11.95 -9.18
N ARG A 13 -7.70 -11.02 -10.14
CA ARG A 13 -7.15 -9.65 -9.98
C ARG A 13 -7.82 -8.92 -8.82
N PHE A 14 -9.13 -9.09 -8.65
CA PHE A 14 -9.86 -8.50 -7.52
C PHE A 14 -9.31 -9.00 -6.17
N LEU A 15 -9.22 -10.32 -5.97
CA LEU A 15 -8.68 -10.90 -4.75
C LEU A 15 -7.22 -10.49 -4.51
N ALA A 16 -6.42 -10.39 -5.57
CA ALA A 16 -5.04 -9.93 -5.47
C ALA A 16 -4.93 -8.47 -5.02
N VAL A 17 -5.84 -7.58 -5.47
CA VAL A 17 -5.89 -6.18 -4.99
C VAL A 17 -6.31 -6.12 -3.53
N VAL A 18 -7.32 -6.90 -3.12
CA VAL A 18 -7.75 -6.96 -1.72
C VAL A 18 -6.61 -7.44 -0.82
N ALA A 19 -5.92 -8.52 -1.20
CA ALA A 19 -4.77 -9.04 -0.47
C ALA A 19 -3.63 -8.02 -0.41
N LEU A 20 -3.31 -7.36 -1.53
CA LEU A 20 -2.32 -6.28 -1.58
C LEU A 20 -2.66 -5.18 -0.58
N TYR A 21 -3.91 -4.70 -0.57
CA TYR A 21 -4.32 -3.63 0.32
C TYR A 21 -4.25 -4.04 1.78
N GLY A 22 -4.68 -5.26 2.11
CA GLY A 22 -4.51 -5.82 3.45
C GLY A 22 -3.05 -5.84 3.91
N VAL A 23 -2.14 -6.28 3.04
CA VAL A 23 -0.70 -6.29 3.34
C VAL A 23 -0.14 -4.87 3.46
N THR A 24 -0.48 -3.96 2.54
CA THR A 24 0.03 -2.59 2.60
C THR A 24 -0.45 -1.83 3.83
N PHE A 25 -1.68 -2.10 4.28
CA PHE A 25 -2.19 -1.57 5.54
C PHE A 25 -1.38 -2.09 6.73
N ALA A 26 -1.12 -3.40 6.79
CA ALA A 26 -0.30 -3.98 7.85
C ALA A 26 1.12 -3.41 7.87
N VAL A 27 1.75 -3.24 6.69
CA VAL A 27 3.08 -2.61 6.56
C VAL A 27 3.05 -1.16 7.02
N GLN A 28 2.05 -0.38 6.60
CA GLN A 28 1.89 1.00 7.01
C GLN A 28 1.77 1.14 8.52
N VAL A 29 0.85 0.40 9.13
CA VAL A 29 0.63 0.42 10.57
C VAL A 29 1.89 -0.05 11.30
N GLY A 30 2.52 -1.14 10.84
CA GLY A 30 3.74 -1.67 11.44
C GLY A 30 4.90 -0.66 11.43
N ILE A 31 5.17 -0.02 10.28
CA ILE A 31 6.23 1.00 10.18
C ILE A 31 5.89 2.21 11.06
N TYR A 32 4.65 2.70 11.00
CA TYR A 32 4.22 3.84 11.81
C TYR A 32 4.37 3.56 13.30
N THR A 33 3.83 2.43 13.79
CA THR A 33 3.91 2.04 15.20
C THR A 33 5.34 1.87 15.65
N TRP A 34 6.19 1.23 14.84
CA TRP A 34 7.60 1.05 15.17
C TRP A 34 8.34 2.40 15.25
N LEU A 35 8.16 3.28 14.25
CA LEU A 35 8.77 4.62 14.28
C LEU A 35 8.24 5.48 15.43
N TYR A 36 6.96 5.37 15.76
CA TYR A 36 6.35 6.06 16.89
C TYR A 36 6.96 5.64 18.23
N GLN A 37 7.40 4.38 18.36
CA GLN A 37 8.06 3.87 19.57
C GLN A 37 9.54 4.26 19.69
N VAL A 38 10.21 4.50 18.55
CA VAL A 38 11.66 4.74 18.50
C VAL A 38 12.00 6.23 18.41
N LEU A 39 11.14 7.03 17.80
CA LEU A 39 11.33 8.48 17.68
C LEU A 39 10.92 9.20 18.98
N PRO A 40 11.52 10.38 19.27
CA PRO A 40 11.10 11.18 20.41
C PRO A 40 9.65 11.65 20.30
N ASP A 41 9.03 11.91 21.45
CA ASP A 41 7.73 12.56 21.50
C ASP A 41 7.82 13.97 20.92
N GLY A 42 6.89 14.28 20.02
CA GLY A 42 6.78 15.60 19.43
C GLY A 42 5.90 15.61 18.20
N PHE A 43 5.22 16.74 17.98
CA PHE A 43 4.26 16.89 16.88
C PHE A 43 4.87 16.51 15.53
N TRP A 44 6.14 16.85 15.27
CA TRP A 44 6.76 16.55 13.99
C TRP A 44 7.19 15.10 13.80
N TYR A 45 7.54 14.37 14.87
CA TYR A 45 8.00 12.99 14.74
C TYR A 45 6.89 12.03 14.29
N ALA A 46 5.67 12.23 14.80
CA ALA A 46 4.50 11.48 14.33
C ALA A 46 4.22 11.72 12.83
N ASN A 47 4.37 12.97 12.38
CA ASN A 47 4.19 13.30 10.96
C ASN A 47 5.29 12.68 10.08
N VAL A 48 6.55 12.70 10.52
CA VAL A 48 7.66 12.04 9.82
C VAL A 48 7.43 10.53 9.74
N ALA A 49 7.04 9.89 10.85
CA ALA A 49 6.67 8.48 10.87
C ALA A 49 5.55 8.15 9.89
N PHE A 50 4.52 9.01 9.85
CA PHE A 50 3.41 8.88 8.91
C PHE A 50 3.86 8.98 7.44
N VAL A 51 4.70 9.96 7.09
CA VAL A 51 5.19 10.13 5.72
C VAL A 51 6.03 8.94 5.26
N VAL A 52 6.91 8.40 6.13
CA VAL A 52 7.72 7.22 5.81
C VAL A 52 6.84 5.98 5.61
N ALA A 53 5.89 5.75 6.52
CA ALA A 53 4.95 4.62 6.43
C ALA A 53 4.06 4.73 5.16
N GLN A 54 3.48 5.90 4.91
CA GLN A 54 2.63 6.18 3.75
C GLN A 54 3.40 6.08 2.43
N GLY A 55 4.61 6.64 2.38
CA GLY A 55 5.49 6.57 1.21
C GLY A 55 5.82 5.12 0.85
N THR A 56 6.20 4.32 1.86
CA THR A 56 6.48 2.89 1.68
C THR A 56 5.27 2.13 1.18
N ALA A 57 4.09 2.33 1.79
CA ALA A 57 2.85 1.70 1.36
C ALA A 57 2.46 2.07 -0.09
N THR A 58 2.70 3.32 -0.49
CA THR A 58 2.42 3.80 -1.85
C THR A 58 3.32 3.12 -2.87
N VAL A 59 4.62 3.01 -2.59
CA VAL A 59 5.58 2.32 -3.46
C VAL A 59 5.21 0.84 -3.61
N ILE A 60 4.90 0.14 -2.51
CA ILE A 60 4.48 -1.26 -2.55
C ILE A 60 3.22 -1.42 -3.42
N ASN A 61 2.20 -0.59 -3.19
CA ASN A 61 0.98 -0.62 -3.97
C ASN A 61 1.25 -0.46 -5.47
N PHE A 62 2.06 0.53 -5.85
CA PHE A 62 2.41 0.78 -7.24
C PHE A 62 3.18 -0.38 -7.87
N LEU A 63 4.23 -0.87 -7.19
CA LEU A 63 5.07 -1.96 -7.70
C LEU A 63 4.28 -3.24 -7.88
N VAL A 64 3.48 -3.65 -6.89
CA VAL A 64 2.72 -4.90 -6.96
C VAL A 64 1.61 -4.81 -8.00
N GLN A 65 0.90 -3.69 -8.10
CA GLN A 65 -0.08 -3.49 -9.16
C GLN A 65 0.59 -3.56 -10.54
N ARG A 66 1.67 -2.80 -10.74
CA ARG A 66 2.37 -2.68 -12.03
C ARG A 66 3.00 -3.98 -12.50
N PHE A 67 3.67 -4.70 -11.60
CA PHE A 67 4.53 -5.83 -11.97
C PHE A 67 3.91 -7.20 -11.70
N VAL A 68 2.91 -7.30 -10.82
CA VAL A 68 2.30 -8.58 -10.44
C VAL A 68 0.84 -8.64 -10.89
N ILE A 69 -0.04 -7.82 -10.32
CA ILE A 69 -1.50 -7.97 -10.49
C ILE A 69 -1.93 -7.79 -11.95
N PHE A 70 -1.43 -6.75 -12.62
CA PHE A 70 -1.79 -6.51 -14.01
C PHE A 70 -1.03 -7.40 -15.02
N LYS A 71 -0.12 -8.26 -14.55
CA LYS A 71 0.49 -9.33 -15.37
C LYS A 71 -0.25 -10.67 -15.28
N ILE A 72 -1.19 -10.83 -14.35
CA ILE A 72 -2.03 -12.04 -14.23
C ILE A 72 -2.91 -12.13 -15.49
N ARG A 73 -2.78 -13.23 -16.26
CA ARG A 73 -3.57 -13.49 -17.48
C ARG A 73 -4.99 -13.91 -17.12
#